data_AF-A0A7X8TEI2-F1
#
_entry.id   AF-A0A7X8TEI2-F1
#
_cell.length_a   1.000
_cell.length_b   1.000
_cell.length_c   1.000
_cell.angle_alpha   90.00
_cell.angle_beta   90.00
_cell.angle_gamma   90.00
#
_symmetry.space_group_name_H-M   'P 1'
#
loop_
_entity.id
_entity.type
_entity.pdbx_description
1 polymer ?
#
loop_
_entity_poly.entity_id
_entity_poly.type
_entity_poly.pdbx_seq_one_letter_code
_entity_poly.pdbx_strand_id
1 'polypeptide(L)' 'MEDSIKIDNRRDFGLWAIEVAKMIVSEQGFELASAARDGSEDDVRAAGNALGQAITNALMEVYDGLLEGAPEQ' A
#
# COMPACT_ATOMS: atom_id res chain seq x y z
N MET A 1 -11.19 -16.68 -6.84
CA MET A 1 -10.05 -16.37 -7.75
C MET A 1 -9.18 -15.44 -6.96
N GLU A 2 -8.31 -16.01 -6.13
CA GLU A 2 -7.31 -15.28 -5.36
C GLU A 2 -6.04 -15.29 -6.19
N ASP A 3 -5.80 -14.23 -6.95
CA ASP A 3 -4.45 -13.88 -7.42
C ASP A 3 -3.69 -13.29 -6.21
N SER A 4 -3.45 -14.12 -5.19
CA SER A 4 -2.53 -13.75 -4.11
C SER A 4 -1.11 -13.78 -4.71
N ILE A 5 -0.41 -12.65 -4.61
CA ILE A 5 0.92 -12.49 -5.19
C ILE A 5 1.90 -13.33 -4.36
N LYS A 6 2.29 -14.48 -4.90
CA LYS A 6 3.33 -15.31 -4.29
C LYS A 6 4.69 -14.61 -4.38
N ILE A 7 5.15 -14.09 -3.26
CA ILE A 7 6.52 -13.57 -3.11
C ILE A 7 7.47 -14.76 -2.95
N ASP A 8 7.91 -15.33 -4.08
CA ASP A 8 8.73 -16.55 -4.09
C ASP A 8 10.20 -16.28 -3.71
N ASN A 9 10.66 -15.01 -3.81
CA ASN A 9 11.99 -14.58 -3.42
C ASN A 9 12.10 -13.06 -3.20
N ARG A 10 13.21 -12.61 -2.59
CA ARG A 10 13.49 -11.18 -2.29
C ARG A 10 13.48 -10.26 -3.51
N ARG A 11 13.76 -10.75 -4.72
CA ARG A 11 13.75 -9.93 -5.93
C ARG A 11 12.31 -9.64 -6.37
N ASP A 12 11.45 -10.64 -6.33
CA ASP A 12 10.03 -10.49 -6.69
C ASP A 12 9.29 -9.61 -5.67
N PHE A 13 9.63 -9.74 -4.38
CA PHE A 13 9.20 -8.80 -3.35
C PHE A 13 9.57 -7.36 -3.70
N GLY A 14 10.82 -7.12 -4.12
CA GLY A 14 11.31 -5.79 -4.45
C GLY A 14 10.57 -5.17 -5.63
N LEU A 15 10.23 -5.97 -6.66
CA LEU A 15 9.45 -5.50 -7.80
C LEU A 15 8.01 -5.16 -7.39
N TRP A 16 7.35 -6.06 -6.66
CA TRP A 16 6.02 -5.82 -6.13
C TRP A 16 5.98 -4.56 -5.25
N ALA A 17 6.94 -4.40 -4.33
CA ALA A 17 6.99 -3.25 -3.43
C ALA A 17 7.15 -1.93 -4.19
N ILE A 18 7.90 -1.93 -5.30
CA ILE A 18 8.04 -0.76 -6.17
C ILE A 18 6.70 -0.44 -6.87
N GLU A 19 5.99 -1.44 -7.37
CA GLU A 19 4.71 -1.25 -8.05
C GLU A 19 3.63 -0.73 -7.10
N VAL A 20 3.51 -1.34 -5.92
CA VAL A 20 2.57 -0.90 -4.88
C VAL A 20 2.90 0.50 -4.38
N ALA A 21 4.18 0.81 -4.13
CA ALA A 21 4.58 2.16 -3.73
C ALA A 21 4.22 3.20 -4.79
N LYS A 22 4.41 2.89 -6.08
CA LYS A 22 4.01 3.79 -7.17
C LYS A 22 2.49 4.00 -7.20
N MET A 23 1.70 2.95 -7.06
CA MET A 23 0.24 3.03 -7.01
C MET A 23 -0.22 3.93 -5.85
N ILE A 24 0.26 3.67 -4.63
CA ILE A 24 -0.10 4.44 -3.44
C ILE A 24 0.24 5.92 -3.60
N VAL A 25 1.42 6.23 -4.13
CA VAL A 25 1.85 7.63 -4.34
C VAL A 25 1.03 8.30 -5.44
N SER A 26 0.77 7.61 -6.56
CA SER A 26 0.02 8.15 -7.68
C SER A 26 -1.44 8.41 -7.35
N GLU A 27 -2.08 7.55 -6.55
CA GLU A 27 -3.48 7.71 -6.17
C GLU A 27 -3.60 8.56 -4.91
N GLN A 28 -3.17 8.03 -3.77
CA GLN A 28 -3.43 8.64 -2.47
C GLN A 28 -2.52 9.83 -2.19
N GLY A 29 -1.26 9.77 -2.65
CA GLY A 29 -0.30 10.87 -2.49
C GLY A 29 -0.68 12.11 -3.31
N PHE A 30 -1.20 11.91 -4.53
CA PHE A 30 -1.70 13.01 -5.36
C PHE A 30 -2.91 13.69 -4.74
N GLU A 31 -3.90 12.91 -4.26
CA GLU A 31 -5.09 13.45 -3.62
C GLU A 31 -4.74 14.27 -2.36
N LEU A 32 -3.81 13.77 -1.53
CA LEU A 32 -3.33 14.53 -0.38
C LEU A 32 -2.62 15.83 -0.80
N ALA A 33 -1.80 15.79 -1.84
CA ALA A 33 -1.12 16.99 -2.34
C ALA A 33 -2.11 18.02 -2.92
N SER A 34 -3.14 17.58 -3.62
CA SER A 34 -4.21 18.44 -4.12
C SER A 34 -5.02 19.05 -2.98
N ALA A 35 -5.41 18.25 -1.99
CA ALA A 35 -6.15 18.72 -0.81
C ALA A 35 -5.33 19.71 0.01
N ALA A 36 -4.03 19.48 0.17
CA ALA A 36 -3.14 20.40 0.88
C ALA A 36 -2.95 21.76 0.14
N ARG A 37 -3.11 21.77 -1.18
CA ARG A 37 -2.96 22.98 -2.00
C ARG A 37 -4.24 23.82 -2.02
N ASP A 38 -5.36 23.19 -2.34
CA ASP A 38 -6.60 23.87 -2.71
C ASP A 38 -7.83 23.44 -1.87
N GLY A 39 -7.68 22.49 -0.96
CA GLY A 39 -8.77 21.90 -0.15
C GLY A 39 -8.95 22.52 1.23
N SER A 40 -9.97 22.06 1.93
CA SER A 40 -10.23 22.39 3.34
C SER A 40 -9.40 21.52 4.30
N GLU A 41 -9.36 21.88 5.58
CA GLU A 41 -8.72 21.06 6.62
C GLU A 41 -9.35 19.66 6.72
N ASP A 42 -10.66 19.55 6.49
CA ASP A 42 -11.36 18.27 6.46
C ASP A 42 -10.94 17.42 5.25
N ASP A 43 -10.69 18.04 4.10
CA ASP A 43 -10.21 17.34 2.89
C ASP A 43 -8.79 16.81 3.11
N VAL A 44 -7.91 17.62 3.71
CA VAL A 44 -6.54 17.19 4.07
C VAL A 44 -6.58 16.04 5.05
N ARG A 45 -7.45 16.11 6.06
CA ARG A 45 -7.61 15.04 7.05
C ARG A 45 -8.12 13.75 6.41
N ALA A 46 -9.10 13.83 5.51
CA ALA A 46 -9.64 12.68 4.80
C ALA A 46 -8.59 12.02 3.90
N ALA A 47 -7.91 12.82 3.08
CA ALA A 47 -6.86 12.33 2.17
C ALA A 47 -5.66 11.74 2.93
N GLY A 48 -5.26 12.36 4.05
CA GLY A 48 -4.18 11.86 4.90
C GLY A 48 -4.51 10.50 5.53
N ASN A 49 -5.75 10.33 5.99
CA ASN A 49 -6.22 9.04 6.50
C ASN A 49 -6.24 7.97 5.41
N ALA A 50 -6.69 8.30 4.19
CA ALA A 50 -6.72 7.38 3.06
C ALA A 50 -5.31 6.91 2.67
N LEU A 51 -4.34 7.83 2.59
CA LEU A 51 -2.94 7.50 2.34
C LEU A 51 -2.36 6.60 3.44
N GLY A 52 -2.58 6.96 4.71
CA GLY A 52 -2.12 6.15 5.84
C GLY A 52 -2.69 4.73 5.81
N GLN A 53 -4.00 4.60 5.54
CA GLN A 53 -4.66 3.31 5.43
C GLN A 53 -4.11 2.46 4.28
N ALA A 54 -3.86 3.06 3.12
CA ALA A 54 -3.28 2.35 1.98
C ALA A 54 -1.88 1.81 2.29
N ILE A 55 -1.04 2.59 2.98
CA ILE A 55 0.28 2.14 3.45
C ILE A 55 0.13 0.98 4.44
N THR A 56 -0.77 1.10 5.43
CA THR A 56 -1.00 0.03 6.40
C THR A 56 -1.48 -1.25 5.72
N ASN A 57 -2.41 -1.16 4.77
CA ASN A 57 -2.90 -2.33 4.03
C ASN A 57 -1.77 -3.03 3.27
N ALA A 58 -0.92 -2.26 2.57
CA ALA A 58 0.23 -2.83 1.87
C ALA A 58 1.20 -3.54 2.83
N LEU A 59 1.46 -2.99 4.02
CA LEU A 59 2.31 -3.64 5.02
C LEU A 59 1.69 -4.92 5.58
N MET A 60 0.37 -4.95 5.76
CA MET A 60 -0.36 -6.16 6.18
C MET A 60 -0.31 -7.23 5.08
N GLU A 61 -0.46 -6.86 3.81
CA GLU A 61 -0.33 -7.80 2.68
C GLU A 61 1.06 -8.43 2.62
N VAL A 62 2.13 -7.67 2.93
CA VAL A 62 3.47 -8.25 3.08
C VAL A 62 3.52 -9.25 4.23
N TYR A 63 2.96 -8.88 5.38
CA TYR A 63 2.95 -9.74 6.56
C TYR A 63 2.21 -11.06 6.28
N ASP A 64 1.03 -10.99 5.68
CA ASP A 64 0.21 -12.15 5.33
C ASP A 64 0.90 -13.03 4.28
N GLY A 65 1.49 -12.43 3.24
CA GLY A 65 2.27 -13.15 2.23
C GLY A 65 3.52 -13.84 2.80
N LEU A 66 4.12 -13.31 3.88
CA LEU A 66 5.20 -13.99 4.60
C LEU A 66 4.70 -15.19 5.42
N LEU A 67 3.47 -15.13 5.95
CA LEU A 67 2.87 -16.20 6.74
C LEU A 67 2.34 -17.35 5.88
N GLU A 68 1.84 -17.08 4.67
CA GLU A 68 1.38 -18.11 3.72
C GLU A 68 2.50 -19.10 3.30
N GLY A 69 3.77 -18.73 3.45
CA GLY A 69 4.94 -19.59 3.22
C GLY A 69 5.50 -20.28 4.47
N ALA A 70 4.94 -20.03 5.66
CA ALA A 70 5.39 -20.65 6.89
C ALA A 70 4.93 -22.11 6.95
N PRO A 71 5.82 -23.10 7.25
CA PRO A 71 5.39 -24.47 7.43
C PRO A 71 4.38 -24.53 8.59
N GLU A 72 3.22 -25.13 8.34
CA GLU A 72 2.27 -25.46 9.41
C GLU A 72 2.97 -26.40 10.40
N GLN A 73 3.03 -26.00 11.67
CA GLN A 73 3.71 -26.75 12.73
C GLN A 73 2.81 -27.83 13.31
#